data_AF-A0A8X6L0A1-F1
#
_entry.id   AF-A0A8X6L0A1-F1
#
_cell.length_a   1.000
_cell.length_b   1.000
_cell.length_c   1.000
_cell.angle_alpha   90.00
_cell.angle_beta   90.00
_cell.angle_gamma   90.00
#
_symmetry.space_group_name_H-M   'P 1'
#
loop_
_entity.id
_entity.type
_entity.pdbx_description
1 polymer ?
#
loop_
_entity_poly.entity_id
_entity_poly.type
_entity_poly.pdbx_seq_one_letter_code
_entity_poly.pdbx_strand_id
1 'polypeptide(L)'
;MGYSKSLDYLNPINLWYTIQDQIIPKGNTKIKSTQTVPALPVNTVMNLSRVAGHLFIKIAGVSGAAAVAMGAYGSHGFYPKPDVPSELKDVFKTANYYHFLHTLALLSVPLTRRPYIVGSLLTTGMIIFCGTCYAYALTGNKSLIKYTPYGGSLLIIAWLSMVF
;
A
#
# COMPACT_ATOMS: atom_id res chain seq x y z
N MET A 1 -17.33 -75.27 25.51
CA MET A 1 -16.25 -74.38 26.02
C MET A 1 -14.94 -74.93 25.48
N GLY A 2 -14.19 -74.38 24.53
CA GLY A 2 -14.32 -73.21 23.68
C GLY A 2 -13.18 -73.29 22.65
N TYR A 3 -13.51 -73.55 21.38
CA TYR A 3 -12.56 -73.61 20.25
C TYR A 3 -12.91 -72.54 19.21
N SER A 4 -13.04 -71.29 19.63
CA SER A 4 -13.42 -70.15 18.78
C SER A 4 -12.50 -68.94 19.00
N LYS A 5 -11.18 -69.16 19.01
CA LYS A 5 -10.20 -68.07 19.04
C LYS A 5 -9.11 -68.16 17.97
N SER A 6 -9.13 -69.20 17.12
CA SER A 6 -8.06 -69.44 16.14
C SER A 6 -8.37 -68.94 14.73
N LEU A 7 -9.63 -68.56 14.43
CA LEU A 7 -10.04 -68.16 13.07
C LEU A 7 -10.08 -66.64 12.87
N ASP A 8 -9.93 -65.86 13.93
CA ASP A 8 -9.95 -64.39 13.85
C ASP A 8 -8.70 -63.80 13.16
N TYR A 9 -7.63 -64.61 13.05
CA TYR A 9 -6.37 -64.25 12.39
C TYR A 9 -6.40 -64.37 10.86
N LEU A 10 -7.44 -64.99 10.29
CA LEU A 10 -7.60 -65.14 8.84
C LEU A 10 -8.47 -64.03 8.22
N ASN A 11 -8.95 -63.08 9.03
CA ASN A 11 -9.66 -61.91 8.52
C ASN A 11 -8.65 -60.79 8.20
N PRO A 12 -8.46 -60.41 6.91
CA PRO A 12 -7.49 -59.38 6.51
C PRO A 12 -7.74 -58.01 7.17
N ILE A 13 -8.95 -57.76 7.66
CA ILE A 13 -9.31 -56.54 8.39
C ILE A 13 -8.65 -56.50 9.78
N ASN A 14 -8.57 -57.63 10.49
CA ASN A 14 -7.98 -57.69 11.84
C ASN A 14 -6.45 -57.64 11.82
N LEU A 15 -5.85 -58.10 10.72
CA LEU A 15 -4.42 -58.00 10.49
C LEU A 15 -3.96 -56.55 10.35
N TRP A 16 -4.77 -55.71 9.68
CA TRP A 16 -4.49 -54.28 9.49
C TRP A 16 -4.41 -53.51 10.82
N TYR A 17 -5.31 -53.79 11.76
CA TYR A 17 -5.28 -53.17 13.09
C TYR A 17 -4.07 -53.65 13.92
N THR A 18 -3.70 -54.92 13.81
CA THR A 18 -2.55 -55.48 14.54
C THR A 18 -1.22 -54.90 14.05
N ILE A 19 -1.11 -54.63 12.74
CA ILE A 19 0.10 -54.05 12.14
C ILE A 19 0.25 -52.56 12.50
N GLN A 20 -0.85 -51.80 12.63
CA GLN A 20 -0.82 -50.39 13.03
C GLN A 20 -0.18 -50.18 14.42
N ASP A 21 -0.50 -51.03 15.39
CA ASP A 21 0.02 -50.91 16.76
C ASP A 21 1.50 -51.28 16.91
N GLN A 22 2.07 -52.03 15.95
CA GLN A 22 3.49 -52.42 15.94
C GLN A 22 4.38 -51.40 15.22
N ILE A 23 3.82 -50.61 14.28
CA ILE A 23 4.58 -49.66 13.45
C ILE A 23 4.61 -48.25 14.08
N ILE A 24 3.65 -47.90 14.94
CA ILE A 24 3.59 -46.58 15.57
C ILE A 24 4.27 -46.64 16.96
N PRO A 25 5.54 -46.24 17.11
CA PRO A 25 6.12 -46.09 18.44
C PRO A 25 5.34 -45.03 19.22
N LYS A 26 4.80 -45.39 20.39
CA LYS A 26 4.27 -44.43 21.38
C LYS A 26 5.43 -43.67 22.02
N GLY A 27 6.10 -42.85 21.22
CA GLY A 27 7.26 -42.06 21.61
C GLY A 27 6.85 -40.69 22.12
N ASN A 28 7.04 -40.47 23.42
CA ASN A 28 7.08 -39.14 24.03
C ASN A 28 8.27 -38.34 23.46
N THR A 29 8.10 -37.72 22.29
CA THR A 29 9.04 -36.70 21.82
C THR A 29 8.77 -35.40 22.56
N LYS A 30 9.54 -35.14 23.62
CA LYS A 30 9.71 -33.78 24.14
C LYS A 30 10.26 -32.91 23.00
N ILE A 31 9.37 -32.22 22.30
CA ILE A 31 9.75 -31.18 21.35
C ILE A 31 10.45 -30.11 22.18
N LYS A 32 11.76 -29.97 21.98
CA LYS A 32 12.58 -28.92 22.58
C LYS A 32 11.97 -27.61 22.10
N SER A 33 11.28 -26.89 23.00
CA SER A 33 10.60 -25.63 22.75
C SER A 33 11.47 -24.73 21.89
N THR A 34 11.17 -24.67 20.60
CA THR A 34 11.62 -23.59 19.71
C THR A 34 11.31 -22.29 20.43
N GLN A 35 12.32 -21.47 20.68
CA GLN A 35 12.11 -20.16 21.27
C GLN A 35 11.09 -19.43 20.39
N THR A 36 9.89 -19.23 20.91
CA THR A 36 8.85 -18.44 20.28
C THR A 36 9.35 -17.01 20.27
N VAL A 37 9.79 -16.53 19.10
CA VAL A 37 9.79 -15.10 18.82
C VAL A 37 8.39 -14.60 19.20
N PRO A 38 8.23 -13.56 20.03
CA PRO A 38 6.91 -13.09 20.43
C PRO A 38 6.14 -12.71 19.15
N ALA A 39 5.18 -13.53 18.78
CA ALA A 39 4.28 -13.24 17.67
C ALA A 39 3.43 -12.05 18.12
N LEU A 40 3.69 -10.88 17.53
CA LEU A 40 2.81 -9.73 17.68
C LEU A 40 1.38 -10.16 17.35
N PRO A 41 0.38 -9.79 18.17
CA PRO A 41 -0.95 -10.35 18.03
C PRO A 41 -1.56 -9.86 16.70
N VAL A 42 -2.08 -10.81 15.91
CA VAL A 42 -2.52 -10.61 14.51
C VAL A 42 -3.60 -9.52 14.38
N ASN A 43 -4.38 -9.29 15.44
CA ASN A 43 -5.35 -8.21 15.56
C ASN A 43 -4.72 -6.80 15.58
N THR A 44 -3.48 -6.65 16.05
CA THR A 44 -2.76 -5.38 16.05
C THR A 44 -2.25 -5.04 14.66
N VAL A 45 -1.67 -6.01 13.95
CA VAL A 45 -1.14 -5.80 12.58
C VAL A 45 -2.29 -5.48 11.61
N MET A 46 -3.43 -6.14 11.77
CA MET A 46 -4.63 -5.90 10.96
C MET A 46 -5.35 -4.58 11.29
N ASN A 47 -5.21 -4.06 12.52
CA ASN A 47 -5.71 -2.72 12.86
C ASN A 47 -4.81 -1.61 12.32
N LEU A 48 -3.48 -1.77 12.40
CA LEU A 48 -2.55 -0.76 11.89
C LEU A 48 -2.70 -0.53 10.39
N SER A 49 -2.83 -1.59 9.58
CA SER A 49 -3.02 -1.46 8.13
C SER A 49 -4.34 -0.78 7.77
N ARG A 50 -5.41 -1.04 8.54
CA ARG A 50 -6.72 -0.38 8.37
C ARG A 50 -6.69 1.10 8.78
N VAL A 51 -6.03 1.44 9.88
CA VAL A 51 -5.85 2.83 10.33
C VAL A 51 -4.96 3.61 9.36
N ALA A 52 -3.89 3.00 8.86
CA ALA A 52 -3.03 3.55 7.81
C ALA A 52 -3.85 3.92 6.57
N GLY A 53 -4.66 2.98 6.09
CA GLY A 53 -5.51 3.17 4.93
C GLY A 53 -6.47 4.35 5.12
N HIS A 54 -7.08 4.45 6.30
CA HIS A 54 -7.99 5.56 6.62
C HIS A 54 -7.30 6.94 6.61
N LEU A 55 -6.04 7.03 7.09
CA LEU A 55 -5.30 8.29 7.06
C LEU A 55 -5.02 8.74 5.62
N PHE A 56 -4.55 7.84 4.76
CA PHE A 56 -4.27 8.17 3.37
C PHE A 56 -5.53 8.53 2.60
N ILE A 57 -6.66 7.88 2.84
CA ILE A 57 -7.95 8.29 2.24
C ILE A 57 -8.32 9.72 2.65
N LYS A 58 -8.12 10.11 3.91
CA LYS A 58 -8.37 11.50 4.35
C LYS A 58 -7.44 12.49 3.65
N ILE A 59 -6.14 12.16 3.54
CA ILE A 59 -5.17 12.99 2.82
C ILE A 59 -5.57 13.12 1.34
N ALA A 60 -5.99 12.02 0.72
CA ALA A 60 -6.48 12.02 -0.66
C ALA A 60 -7.73 12.90 -0.81
N GLY A 61 -8.67 12.83 0.12
CA GLY A 61 -9.86 13.68 0.13
C GLY A 61 -9.52 15.18 0.20
N VAL A 62 -8.61 15.56 1.12
CA VAL A 62 -8.14 16.95 1.23
C VAL A 62 -7.37 17.38 -0.02
N SER A 63 -6.49 16.52 -0.54
CA SER A 63 -5.73 16.78 -1.76
C SER A 63 -6.63 16.94 -2.98
N GLY A 64 -7.69 16.13 -3.08
CA GLY A 64 -8.67 16.21 -4.16
C GLY A 64 -9.49 17.48 -4.10
N ALA A 65 -9.93 17.89 -2.90
CA ALA A 65 -10.59 19.18 -2.71
C ALA A 65 -9.66 20.34 -3.12
N ALA A 66 -8.38 20.27 -2.75
CA ALA A 66 -7.39 21.27 -3.16
C ALA A 66 -7.18 21.28 -4.69
N ALA A 67 -7.09 20.12 -5.33
CA ALA A 67 -6.94 20.01 -6.79
C ALA A 67 -8.17 20.59 -7.52
N VAL A 68 -9.39 20.33 -7.04
CA VAL A 68 -10.61 20.95 -7.58
C VAL A 68 -10.56 22.48 -7.43
N ALA A 69 -10.20 22.97 -6.25
CA ALA A 69 -10.09 24.41 -6.00
C ALA A 69 -9.03 25.08 -6.90
N MET A 70 -7.86 24.45 -7.06
CA MET A 70 -6.80 24.93 -7.94
C MET A 70 -7.22 24.89 -9.42
N GLY A 71 -7.94 23.85 -9.86
CA GLY A 71 -8.48 23.78 -11.22
C GLY A 71 -9.53 24.86 -11.50
N ALA A 72 -10.41 25.14 -10.55
CA ALA A 72 -11.38 26.24 -10.63
C ALA A 72 -10.68 27.61 -10.68
N TYR A 73 -9.68 27.82 -9.81
CA TYR A 73 -8.86 29.03 -9.84
C TYR A 73 -8.11 29.18 -11.17
N GLY A 74 -7.55 28.08 -11.70
CA GLY A 74 -6.86 28.05 -12.99
C GLY A 74 -7.77 28.55 -14.11
N SER A 75 -8.93 27.93 -14.25
CA SER A 75 -9.89 28.22 -15.34
C SER A 75 -10.55 29.58 -15.25
N HIS A 76 -10.97 30.01 -14.05
CA HIS A 76 -11.71 31.27 -13.89
C HIS A 76 -10.83 32.46 -13.51
N GLY A 77 -9.73 32.24 -12.79
CA GLY A 77 -8.89 33.32 -12.25
C GLY A 77 -7.55 33.50 -12.97
N PHE A 78 -6.88 32.41 -13.36
CA PHE A 78 -5.51 32.47 -13.85
C PHE A 78 -5.39 32.51 -15.38
N TYR A 79 -6.04 31.60 -16.10
CA TYR A 79 -5.95 31.51 -17.56
C TYR A 79 -6.54 32.72 -18.32
N PRO A 80 -7.63 33.36 -17.85
CA PRO A 80 -8.20 34.53 -18.54
C PRO A 80 -7.32 35.78 -18.46
N LYS A 81 -6.33 35.84 -17.56
CA LYS A 81 -5.43 36.99 -17.43
C LYS A 81 -4.58 37.15 -18.71
N PRO A 82 -4.68 38.28 -19.43
CA PRO A 82 -3.94 38.45 -20.69
C PRO A 82 -2.44 38.64 -20.48
N ASP A 83 -2.06 39.20 -19.33
CA ASP A 83 -0.69 39.54 -18.92
C ASP A 83 0.13 38.33 -18.41
N VAL A 84 -0.48 37.14 -18.31
CA VAL A 84 0.21 35.91 -17.92
C VAL A 84 0.74 35.19 -19.17
N PRO A 85 2.05 34.90 -19.27
CA PRO A 85 2.63 34.12 -20.35
C PRO A 85 1.98 32.75 -20.52
N SER A 86 1.85 32.28 -21.77
CA SER A 86 1.29 30.95 -22.08
C SER A 86 2.03 29.82 -21.36
N GLU A 87 3.36 29.90 -21.28
CA GLU A 87 4.20 28.93 -20.56
C GLU A 87 3.73 28.72 -19.11
N LEU A 88 3.44 29.80 -18.37
CA LEU A 88 3.00 29.69 -16.97
C LEU A 88 1.60 29.08 -16.87
N LYS A 89 0.71 29.36 -17.83
CA LYS A 89 -0.61 28.73 -17.92
C LYS A 89 -0.50 27.23 -18.15
N ASP A 90 0.41 26.81 -19.02
CA ASP A 90 0.63 25.40 -19.33
C ASP A 90 1.29 24.65 -18.16
N VAL A 91 2.21 25.29 -17.44
CA VAL A 91 2.77 24.71 -16.21
C VAL A 91 1.69 24.57 -15.14
N PHE A 92 0.81 25.56 -14.97
CA PHE A 92 -0.31 25.45 -14.02
C PHE A 92 -1.25 24.29 -14.40
N LYS A 93 -1.62 24.17 -15.68
CA LYS A 93 -2.46 23.05 -16.18
C LYS A 93 -1.81 21.70 -15.88
N THR A 94 -0.52 21.60 -16.17
CA THR A 94 0.27 20.38 -15.92
C THR A 94 0.29 20.07 -14.42
N ALA A 95 0.62 21.04 -13.58
CA ALA A 95 0.61 20.88 -12.12
C ALA A 95 -0.73 20.35 -11.61
N ASN A 96 -1.85 20.92 -12.08
CA ASN A 96 -3.18 20.50 -11.69
C ASN A 96 -3.55 19.09 -12.17
N TYR A 97 -3.17 18.76 -13.40
CA TYR A 97 -3.37 17.42 -13.94
C TYR A 97 -2.64 16.36 -13.12
N TYR A 98 -1.35 16.57 -12.82
CA TYR A 98 -0.57 15.66 -11.99
C TYR A 98 -1.07 15.61 -10.54
N HIS A 99 -1.52 16.74 -9.97
CA HIS A 99 -2.10 16.78 -8.64
C HIS A 99 -3.35 15.89 -8.54
N PHE A 100 -4.25 15.95 -9.53
CA PHE A 100 -5.40 15.04 -9.61
C PHE A 100 -4.98 13.57 -9.76
N LEU A 101 -4.09 13.26 -10.70
CA LEU A 101 -3.65 11.89 -10.94
C LEU A 101 -3.05 11.24 -9.70
N HIS A 102 -2.15 11.95 -9.01
CA HIS A 102 -1.52 11.44 -7.79
C HIS A 102 -2.48 11.42 -6.60
N THR A 103 -3.46 12.31 -6.56
CA THR A 103 -4.55 12.21 -5.56
C THR A 103 -5.36 10.93 -5.74
N LEU A 104 -5.72 10.59 -6.99
CA LEU A 104 -6.43 9.35 -7.29
C LEU A 104 -5.58 8.11 -6.98
N ALA A 105 -4.28 8.17 -7.28
CA ALA A 105 -3.35 7.13 -6.85
C ALA A 105 -3.25 7.03 -5.32
N LEU A 106 -3.39 8.14 -4.59
CA LEU A 106 -3.39 8.14 -3.13
C LEU A 106 -4.60 7.38 -2.55
N LEU A 107 -5.75 7.40 -3.26
CA LEU A 107 -6.93 6.60 -2.88
C LEU A 107 -6.69 5.10 -3.01
N SER A 108 -5.80 4.65 -3.91
CA SER A 108 -5.49 3.22 -4.06
C SER A 108 -4.43 2.72 -3.07
N VAL A 109 -3.75 3.61 -2.34
CA VAL A 109 -2.71 3.26 -1.35
C VAL A 109 -3.15 2.20 -0.33
N PRO A 110 -4.38 2.21 0.24
CA PRO A 110 -4.82 1.18 1.19
C PRO A 110 -4.83 -0.24 0.62
N LEU A 111 -4.85 -0.39 -0.71
CA LEU A 111 -4.84 -1.68 -1.40
C LEU A 111 -3.42 -2.26 -1.53
N THR A 112 -2.38 -1.46 -1.25
CA THR A 112 -0.98 -1.88 -1.40
C THR A 112 -0.49 -2.66 -0.19
N ARG A 113 0.57 -3.46 -0.37
CA ARG A 113 1.17 -4.26 0.71
C ARG A 113 1.82 -3.39 1.80
N ARG A 114 2.32 -2.20 1.43
CA ARG A 114 3.02 -1.26 2.32
C ARG A 114 2.45 0.16 2.21
N PRO A 115 1.23 0.40 2.71
CA PRO A 115 0.52 1.67 2.50
C PRO A 115 1.27 2.88 3.06
N TYR A 116 1.98 2.73 4.18
CA TYR A 116 2.75 3.84 4.77
C TYR A 116 3.89 4.32 3.89
N ILE A 117 4.62 3.40 3.26
CA ILE A 117 5.76 3.73 2.40
C ILE A 117 5.21 4.38 1.14
N VAL A 118 4.33 3.69 0.42
CA VAL A 118 3.74 4.20 -0.82
C VAL A 118 3.05 5.55 -0.58
N GLY A 119 2.18 5.64 0.43
CA GLY A 119 1.43 6.85 0.71
C GLY A 119 2.31 8.03 1.13
N SER A 120 3.36 7.81 1.92
CA SER A 120 4.29 8.89 2.31
C SER A 120 5.11 9.40 1.14
N LEU A 121 5.64 8.51 0.28
CA LEU A 121 6.37 8.91 -0.92
C LEU A 121 5.46 9.65 -1.90
N LEU A 122 4.24 9.14 -2.12
CA LEU A 122 3.30 9.72 -3.06
C LEU A 122 2.79 11.09 -2.59
N THR A 123 2.50 11.24 -1.29
CA THR A 123 2.10 12.52 -0.68
C THR A 123 3.25 13.54 -0.77
N THR A 124 4.46 13.15 -0.34
CA THR A 124 5.60 14.07 -0.28
C THR A 124 6.05 14.48 -1.69
N GLY A 125 6.15 13.52 -2.60
CA GLY A 125 6.49 13.77 -4.01
C GLY A 125 5.46 14.68 -4.67
N MET A 126 4.17 14.46 -4.41
CA MET A 126 3.08 15.30 -4.94
C MET A 126 3.15 16.74 -4.42
N ILE A 127 3.38 16.94 -3.12
CA ILE A 127 3.51 18.27 -2.53
C ILE A 127 4.71 19.02 -3.14
N ILE A 128 5.87 18.37 -3.24
CA ILE A 128 7.07 19.00 -3.80
C ILE A 128 6.88 19.29 -5.29
N PHE A 129 6.44 18.30 -6.08
CA PHE A 129 6.26 18.45 -7.51
C PHE A 129 5.17 19.46 -7.85
N CYS A 130 3.94 19.23 -7.41
CA CYS A 130 2.80 20.08 -7.76
C CYS A 130 2.90 21.46 -7.09
N GLY A 131 3.34 21.50 -5.83
CA GLY A 131 3.50 22.75 -5.09
C GLY A 131 4.55 23.68 -5.72
N THR A 132 5.70 23.15 -6.16
CA THR A 132 6.72 23.95 -6.84
C THR A 132 6.26 24.43 -8.21
N CYS A 133 5.55 23.60 -8.98
CA CYS A 133 4.98 24.00 -10.26
C CYS A 133 3.89 25.07 -10.10
N TYR A 134 3.00 24.96 -9.11
CA TYR A 134 2.01 26.00 -8.82
C TYR A 134 2.67 27.30 -8.39
N ALA A 135 3.66 27.23 -7.51
CA ALA A 135 4.39 28.41 -7.07
C ALA A 135 5.12 29.09 -8.24
N TYR A 136 5.75 28.32 -9.13
CA TYR A 136 6.34 28.84 -10.37
C TYR A 136 5.31 29.47 -11.28
N ALA A 137 4.17 28.81 -11.51
CA ALA A 137 3.13 29.36 -12.36
C ALA A 137 2.59 30.71 -11.85
N LEU A 138 2.43 30.85 -10.53
CA LEU A 138 1.90 32.07 -9.93
C LEU A 138 2.92 33.21 -9.81
N THR A 139 4.20 32.90 -9.57
CA THR A 139 5.25 33.93 -9.37
C THR A 139 6.14 34.16 -10.58
N GLY A 140 6.19 33.24 -11.54
CA GLY A 140 7.13 33.26 -12.67
C GLY A 140 8.60 33.02 -12.28
N ASN A 141 8.90 32.69 -11.01
CA ASN A 141 10.29 32.56 -10.55
C ASN A 141 10.91 31.19 -10.91
N LYS A 142 11.75 31.18 -11.95
CA LYS A 142 12.42 29.98 -12.48
C LYS A 142 13.26 29.20 -11.46
N SER A 143 13.66 29.82 -10.34
CA SER A 143 14.39 29.11 -9.29
C SER A 143 13.56 28.01 -8.64
N LEU A 144 12.23 28.15 -8.61
CA LEU A 144 11.31 27.19 -7.99
C LEU A 144 11.23 25.87 -8.79
N ILE A 145 11.40 25.92 -10.12
CA ILE A 145 11.39 24.72 -10.97
C ILE A 145 12.56 23.77 -10.66
N LYS A 146 13.66 24.28 -10.09
CA LYS A 146 14.83 23.43 -9.76
C LYS A 146 14.49 22.32 -8.77
N TYR A 147 13.43 22.49 -7.97
CA TYR A 147 12.98 21.51 -6.98
C TYR A 147 12.03 20.45 -7.56
N THR A 148 11.35 20.76 -8.66
CA THR A 148 10.42 19.86 -9.37
C THR A 148 11.00 18.46 -9.68
N PRO A 149 12.24 18.28 -10.19
CA PRO A 149 12.78 16.95 -10.48
C PRO A 149 12.95 16.05 -9.25
N TYR A 150 13.17 16.61 -8.07
CA TYR A 150 13.23 15.83 -6.83
C TYR A 150 11.85 15.29 -6.46
N GLY A 151 10.81 16.10 -6.61
CA GLY A 151 9.42 15.66 -6.43
C GLY A 151 9.03 14.58 -7.45
N GLY A 152 9.40 14.76 -8.72
CA GLY A 152 9.16 13.77 -9.77
C GLY A 152 9.86 12.42 -9.49
N SER A 153 11.10 12.45 -9.02
CA SER A 153 11.84 11.24 -8.62
C SER A 153 11.13 10.49 -7.49
N LEU A 154 10.64 11.20 -6.47
CA LEU A 154 9.87 10.59 -5.37
C LEU A 154 8.57 9.95 -5.87
N LEU A 155 7.87 10.59 -6.82
CA LEU A 155 6.66 10.05 -7.41
C LEU A 155 6.95 8.77 -8.21
N ILE A 156 8.04 8.72 -8.98
CA ILE A 156 8.46 7.51 -9.69
C ILE A 156 8.72 6.37 -8.70
N ILE A 157 9.49 6.63 -7.63
CA ILE A 157 9.78 5.62 -6.60
C ILE A 157 8.49 5.20 -5.88
N ALA A 158 7.54 6.11 -5.65
CA ALA A 158 6.24 5.79 -5.05
C ALA A 158 5.46 4.77 -5.90
N TRP A 159 5.38 5.00 -7.21
CA TRP A 159 4.73 4.09 -8.15
C TRP A 159 5.45 2.73 -8.23
N LEU A 160 6.78 2.72 -8.28
CA LEU A 160 7.56 1.47 -8.25
C LEU A 160 7.34 0.71 -6.94
N SER A 161 7.22 1.42 -5.81
CA SER A 161 6.93 0.80 -4.52
C SER A 161 5.54 0.15 -4.45
N MET A 162 4.60 0.47 -5.35
CA MET A 162 3.30 -0.21 -5.41
C MET A 162 3.40 -1.64 -5.98
N VAL A 163 4.46 -1.97 -6.69
CA VAL A 163 4.65 -3.29 -7.33
C VAL A 163 4.90 -4.40 -6.31
N PHE A 164 5.40 -4.06 -5.11
CA PHE A 164 5.88 -5.01 -4.10
C PHE A 164 5.03 -5.00 -2.81
#